data_AF-A0A2E2XJB0-F1
#
_entry.id   AF-A0A2E2XJB0-F1
#
_cell.length_a   1.000
_cell.length_b   1.000
_cell.length_c   1.000
_cell.angle_alpha   90.00
_cell.angle_beta   90.00
_cell.angle_gamma   90.00
#
_symmetry.space_group_name_H-M   'P 1'
#
loop_
_entity.id
_entity.type
_entity.pdbx_description
1 polymer ?
#
loop_
_entity_poly.entity_id
_entity_poly.type
_entity_poly.pdbx_seq_one_letter_code
_entity_poly.pdbx_strand_id
1 'polypeptide(L)'
;MKWLIACLLILLSGLQYRLWVGEGSLADVVRLGNEIDAQVQENDRLRQRNAILAAEVDGLKSGLDAVEERAREDLGMIKPGETFFMVVEPSEP
;
A
#
# COMPACT_ATOMS: atom_id res chain seq x y z
N MET A 1 23.79 -49.67 -33.75
CA MET A 1 24.38 -48.88 -32.64
C MET A 1 24.44 -47.38 -32.93
N LYS A 2 25.01 -46.92 -34.05
CA LYS A 2 25.10 -45.49 -34.42
C LYS A 2 23.75 -44.73 -34.44
N TRP A 3 22.69 -45.38 -34.92
CA TRP A 3 21.34 -44.81 -34.98
C TRP A 3 20.69 -44.61 -33.60
N LEU A 4 20.95 -45.50 -32.65
CA LEU A 4 20.50 -45.35 -31.26
C LEU A 4 21.14 -44.12 -30.61
N ILE A 5 22.44 -43.92 -30.86
CA ILE A 5 23.19 -42.76 -30.35
C ILE A 5 22.65 -41.46 -30.96
N ALA A 6 22.33 -41.46 -32.26
CA ALA A 6 21.73 -40.31 -32.93
C ALA A 6 20.34 -39.96 -32.36
N CYS A 7 19.47 -40.95 -32.15
CA CYS A 7 18.19 -40.73 -31.49
C CYS A 7 18.34 -40.19 -30.06
N LEU A 8 19.29 -40.74 -29.29
CA LEU A 8 19.57 -40.28 -27.93
C LEU A 8 20.06 -38.83 -27.91
N LEU A 9 20.91 -38.45 -28.87
CA LEU A 9 21.38 -37.08 -29.04
C LEU A 9 20.25 -36.11 -29.40
N ILE A 10 19.34 -36.51 -30.29
CA ILE A 10 18.17 -35.69 -30.64
C ILE A 10 17.27 -35.48 -29.42
N LEU A 11 16.99 -36.56 -28.67
CA LEU A 11 16.19 -36.49 -27.46
C LEU A 11 16.85 -35.61 -26.40
N LEU A 12 18.17 -35.74 -26.21
CA LEU A 12 18.95 -34.94 -25.27
C LEU A 12 18.94 -33.46 -25.67
N SER A 13 19.19 -33.14 -26.93
CA SER A 13 19.15 -31.77 -27.44
C SER A 13 17.75 -31.15 -27.29
N GLY A 14 16.69 -31.92 -27.54
CA GLY A 14 15.32 -31.47 -27.29
C GLY A 14 15.06 -31.17 -25.82
N LEU A 15 15.58 -32.00 -24.91
CA LEU A 15 15.43 -31.79 -23.47
C LEU A 15 16.24 -30.58 -22.98
N GLN A 16 17.47 -30.39 -23.49
CA GLN A 16 18.29 -29.21 -23.20
C GLN A 16 17.61 -27.94 -23.70
N TYR A 17 17.07 -27.96 -24.92
CA TYR A 17 16.30 -26.84 -25.46
C TYR A 17 15.05 -26.55 -24.62
N ARG A 18 14.32 -27.58 -24.19
CA ARG A 18 13.17 -27.40 -23.30
C ARG A 18 13.56 -26.86 -21.93
N LEU A 19 14.74 -27.17 -21.41
CA LEU A 19 15.22 -26.61 -20.15
C LEU A 19 15.58 -25.12 -20.30
N TRP A 20 16.01 -24.70 -21.49
CA TRP A 20 16.40 -23.33 -21.81
C TRP A 20 15.23 -22.46 -22.30
N VAL A 21 14.15 -23.03 -22.83
CA VAL A 21 13.04 -22.29 -23.49
C VAL A 21 11.66 -22.69 -22.94
N GLY A 22 11.54 -23.78 -22.18
CA GLY A 22 10.27 -24.22 -21.60
C GLY A 22 9.81 -23.38 -20.42
N GLU A 23 8.52 -23.51 -20.08
CA GLU A 23 7.85 -22.83 -18.96
C GLU A 23 8.67 -22.99 -17.67
N GLY A 24 9.22 -21.89 -17.16
CA GLY A 24 10.17 -21.88 -16.04
C GLY A 24 11.64 -21.69 -16.43
N SER A 25 11.92 -21.39 -17.69
CA SER A 25 13.22 -20.98 -18.19
C SER A 25 13.74 -19.73 -17.48
N LEU A 26 15.07 -19.60 -17.38
CA LEU A 26 15.77 -18.38 -16.96
C LEU A 26 15.20 -17.10 -17.61
N ALA A 27 14.73 -17.18 -18.86
CA ALA A 27 14.11 -16.04 -19.54
C ALA A 27 12.77 -15.62 -18.91
N ASP A 28 11.95 -16.57 -18.46
CA ASP A 28 10.68 -16.29 -17.79
C ASP A 28 10.92 -15.74 -16.37
N VAL A 29 11.90 -16.28 -15.64
CA VAL A 29 12.26 -15.78 -14.31
C VAL A 29 12.79 -14.34 -14.39
N VAL A 30 13.61 -14.02 -15.39
CA VAL A 30 14.10 -12.65 -15.60
C VAL A 30 12.97 -11.72 -16.02
N ARG A 31 12.06 -12.15 -16.91
CA ARG A 31 10.92 -11.33 -17.32
C ARG A 31 9.97 -11.06 -16.14
N LEU A 32 9.65 -12.09 -15.36
CA LEU A 32 8.75 -11.98 -14.21
C LEU A 32 9.39 -11.16 -13.09
N GLY A 33 10.70 -11.30 -12.87
CA GLY A 33 11.46 -10.47 -11.93
C GLY A 33 11.41 -8.98 -12.30
N ASN A 34 11.63 -8.66 -13.58
CA ASN A 34 11.55 -7.27 -14.05
C ASN A 34 10.15 -6.65 -13.89
N GLU A 35 9.10 -7.45 -14.06
CA GLU A 35 7.71 -6.99 -13.89
C GLU A 35 7.38 -6.74 -12.41
N ILE A 36 7.90 -7.57 -11.51
CA ILE A 36 7.79 -7.38 -10.06
C ILE A 36 8.50 -6.08 -9.64
N ASP A 37 9.73 -5.85 -10.11
CA ASP A 37 10.50 -4.65 -9.74
C ASP A 37 9.81 -3.36 -10.21
N ALA A 38 9.19 -3.38 -11.39
CA ALA A 38 8.41 -2.25 -11.89
C ALA A 38 7.16 -1.99 -11.04
N GLN A 39 6.45 -3.04 -10.63
CA GLN A 39 5.26 -2.91 -9.78
C GLN A 39 5.61 -2.46 -8.36
N VAL A 40 6.74 -2.92 -7.80
CA VAL A 40 7.22 -2.50 -6.47
C VAL A 40 7.51 -1.00 -6.45
N GLN A 41 8.19 -0.47 -7.47
CA GLN A 41 8.48 0.97 -7.55
C GLN A 41 7.21 1.82 -7.61
N GLU A 42 6.20 1.41 -8.38
CA GLU A 42 4.94 2.15 -8.43
C GLU A 42 4.16 2.02 -7.11
N ASN A 43 4.20 0.86 -6.46
CA ASN A 43 3.57 0.68 -5.15
C ASN A 43 4.18 1.59 -4.08
N ASP A 44 5.51 1.70 -4.04
CA ASP A 44 6.22 2.56 -3.10
C ASP A 44 5.86 4.03 -3.31
N ARG A 45 5.77 4.48 -4.57
CA ARG A 45 5.33 5.84 -4.90
C ARG A 45 3.89 6.12 -4.44
N LEU A 46 2.98 5.16 -4.64
CA LEU A 46 1.59 5.28 -4.19
C LEU A 46 1.46 5.26 -2.66
N ARG A 47 2.30 4.47 -1.96
CA ARG A 47 2.36 4.44 -0.49
C ARG A 47 2.80 5.77 0.09
N GLN A 48 3.85 6.38 -0.48
CA GLN A 48 4.32 7.69 -0.04
C GLN A 48 3.24 8.78 -0.21
N ARG A 49 2.53 8.78 -1.34
CA ARG A 49 1.41 9.71 -1.57
C ARG A 49 0.27 9.50 -0.59
N ASN A 50 -0.10 8.24 -0.32
CA ASN A 50 -1.12 7.94 0.69
C ASN A 50 -0.71 8.39 2.09
N ALA A 51 0.57 8.23 2.47
CA ALA A 51 1.05 8.68 3.76
C ALA A 51 0.93 10.20 3.93
N ILE A 52 1.25 10.97 2.88
CA ILE A 52 1.09 12.43 2.89
C ILE A 52 -0.40 12.81 2.99
N LEU A 53 -1.25 12.21 2.15
CA LEU A 53 -2.69 12.49 2.16
C LEU A 53 -3.35 12.09 3.49
N ALA A 54 -2.93 10.99 4.10
CA ALA A 54 -3.41 10.57 5.41
C ALA A 54 -3.02 11.58 6.49
N ALA A 55 -1.78 12.08 6.47
CA ALA A 55 -1.34 13.12 7.39
C ALA A 55 -2.08 14.45 7.17
N GLU A 56 -2.40 14.79 5.92
CA GLU A 56 -3.19 15.99 5.59
C GLU A 56 -4.63 15.86 6.08
N VAL A 57 -5.27 14.70 5.91
CA VAL A 57 -6.61 14.42 6.44
C VAL A 57 -6.63 14.49 7.97
N ASP A 58 -5.60 13.96 8.64
CA ASP A 58 -5.49 13.99 10.10
C ASP A 58 -5.24 15.43 10.61
N GLY A 59 -4.41 16.20 9.91
CA GLY A 59 -4.20 17.62 10.16
C GLY A 59 -5.48 18.46 9.97
N LEU A 60 -6.27 18.17 8.94
CA LEU A 60 -7.55 18.85 8.70
C LEU A 60 -8.61 18.49 9.74
N LYS A 61 -8.66 17.24 10.21
CA LYS A 61 -9.55 16.82 11.29
C LYS A 61 -9.18 17.49 12.62
N SER A 62 -7.90 17.39 13.01
CA SER A 62 -7.42 18.03 14.25
C SER A 62 -7.56 19.56 14.23
N GLY A 63 -7.37 20.18 13.07
CA GLY A 63 -7.57 21.62 12.90
C GLY A 63 -9.04 22.05 13.06
N LEU A 64 -10.00 21.25 12.60
CA LEU A 64 -11.43 21.50 12.81
C LEU A 64 -11.82 21.27 14.27
N ASP A 65 -11.32 20.20 14.89
CA ASP A 65 -11.57 19.88 16.30
C ASP A 65 -11.04 20.99 17.22
N ALA A 66 -9.82 21.49 16.97
CA ALA A 66 -9.22 22.59 17.72
C ALA A 66 -10.00 23.92 17.56
N VAL A 67 -10.56 24.18 16.37
CA VAL A 67 -11.41 25.36 16.14
C VAL A 67 -12.77 25.21 16.82
N GLU A 68 -13.35 24.01 16.83
CA GLU A 68 -14.61 23.73 17.52
C GLU A 68 -14.46 23.85 19.04
N GLU A 69 -13.35 23.35 19.61
CA GLU A 69 -13.03 23.50 21.03
C GLU A 69 -12.87 24.98 21.43
N ARG A 70 -12.14 25.76 20.62
CA ARG A 70 -12.01 27.23 20.80
C ARG A 70 -13.36 27.95 20.72
N ALA A 71 -14.23 27.57 19.79
CA ALA A 71 -15.55 28.19 19.62
C ALA A 71 -16.52 27.85 20.78
N ARG A 72 -16.39 26.65 21.37
CA ARG A 72 -17.16 26.24 22.55
C ARG A 72 -16.65 26.92 23.82
N GLU A 73 -15.34 27.03 24.02
CA GLU A 73 -14.74 27.66 25.21
C GLU A 73 -14.83 29.19 25.22
N ASP A 74 -14.40 29.86 24.13
CA ASP A 74 -14.29 31.32 24.12
C ASP A 74 -15.60 32.04 23.77
N LEU A 75 -16.42 31.44 22.88
CA LEU A 75 -17.57 32.09 22.28
C LEU A 75 -18.91 31.49 22.73
N GLY A 76 -18.87 30.42 23.52
CA GLY A 76 -20.07 29.73 24.03
C GLY A 76 -20.99 29.24 22.91
N MET A 77 -20.45 28.99 21.71
CA MET A 77 -21.24 28.58 20.56
C MET A 77 -21.65 27.11 20.69
N ILE A 78 -22.94 26.85 20.54
CA ILE A 78 -23.57 25.53 20.59
C ILE A 78 -24.25 25.23 19.25
N LYS A 79 -24.12 24.00 18.74
CA LYS A 79 -24.83 23.61 17.51
C LYS A 79 -26.34 23.55 17.78
N PRO A 80 -27.19 23.89 16.78
CA PRO A 80 -28.64 23.80 16.94
C PRO A 80 -29.07 22.35 17.20
N GLY A 81 -29.56 22.08 18.42
CA GLY A 81 -29.99 20.76 18.87
C GLY A 81 -29.09 20.06 19.90
N GLU A 82 -27.96 20.66 20.31
CA GLU A 82 -27.12 20.15 21.41
C GLU A 82 -27.56 20.71 22.78
N THR A 83 -27.58 19.85 23.81
CA THR A 83 -27.78 20.25 25.22
C THR A 83 -26.43 20.41 25.89
N PHE A 84 -26.04 21.65 26.20
CA PHE A 84 -24.78 21.95 26.87
C PHE A 84 -24.91 21.81 28.39
N PHE A 85 -24.09 20.96 29.00
CA PHE A 85 -24.01 20.79 30.45
C PHE A 85 -22.69 21.40 30.94
N MET A 86 -22.77 22.53 31.64
CA MET A 86 -21.61 23.12 32.33
C MET A 86 -21.57 22.55 33.75
N VAL A 87 -20.55 21.76 34.06
CA VAL A 87 -20.30 21.27 35.42
C VAL A 87 -19.62 22.40 36.18
N VAL A 88 -20.39 23.14 36.98
CA VAL A 88 -19.84 24.14 37.90
C VAL A 88 -19.49 23.40 39.19
N GLU A 89 -18.21 23.40 39.59
CA GLU A 89 -17.82 22.86 40.89
C GLU A 89 -18.55 23.65 41.99
N PRO A 90 -19.22 22.97 42.95
CA PRO A 90 -19.91 23.66 44.01
C PRO A 90 -18.88 24.41 44.85
N SER A 91 -18.99 25.74 44.89
CA SER A 91 -18.26 26.58 45.82
C SER A 91 -18.52 26.04 47.24
N GLU A 92 -17.49 25.45 47.85
CA GLU A 92 -17.56 25.05 49.25
C GLU A 92 -17.86 26.30 50.12
N PRO A 93 -18.76 26.17 51.10
CA PRO A 93 -19.29 27.30 51.88
C PRO A 93 -18.27 27.96 52.81
#